data_AF-A0A518G5J7-F1
#
_entry.id   AF-A0A518G5J7-F1
#
_cell.length_a   1.000
_cell.length_b   1.000
_cell.length_c   1.000
_cell.angle_alpha   90.00
_cell.angle_beta   90.00
_cell.angle_gamma   90.00
#
_symmetry.space_group_name_H-M   'P 1'
#
loop_
_entity.id
_entity.type
_entity.pdbx_description
1 polymer ?
#
loop_
_entity_poly.entity_id
_entity_poly.type
_entity_poly.pdbx_seq_one_letter_code
_entity_poly.pdbx_strand_id
1 'polypeptide(L)'
;MQYLTRLLITGVAVLVGCTGKQPNPTNVPSKPQHLIMSEGNATSDGLSVSSGNVVVIENQPGIAFATVTIPKQPKRVAYFLVFNHDGPNVGVKTESESSGASGNTFHTINTYGKECTANYEVVLQEETEAVKTETVSIDDKAYDSSKGRVFLIDMKLDPPNVTQVNLHMPNNVPDLKVETDATRQFGDDTVNALRKASKTVNEFCRSIEAKGG
;
A
#
# COMPACT_ATOMS: atom_id res chain seq x y z
N MET A 1 38.38 41.16 -9.42
CA MET A 1 39.40 40.52 -8.58
C MET A 1 38.82 40.34 -7.19
N GLN A 2 38.40 39.13 -6.84
CA GLN A 2 37.99 38.77 -5.48
C GLN A 2 38.90 37.64 -5.01
N TYR A 3 39.51 37.85 -3.85
CA TYR A 3 40.55 37.00 -3.27
C TYR A 3 39.94 35.69 -2.77
N LEU A 4 40.54 34.59 -3.23
CA LEU A 4 40.28 33.21 -2.80
C LEU A 4 41.06 32.95 -1.50
N THR A 5 40.38 32.85 -0.35
CA THR A 5 41.02 32.41 0.89
C THR A 5 41.00 30.88 0.95
N ARG A 6 42.14 30.25 0.66
CA ARG A 6 42.35 28.81 0.85
C ARG A 6 42.66 28.54 2.32
N LEU A 7 41.77 27.83 3.01
CA LEU A 7 42.04 27.26 4.32
C LEU A 7 42.73 25.89 4.12
N LEU A 8 44.00 25.79 4.50
CA LEU A 8 44.74 24.53 4.59
C LEU A 8 44.42 23.90 5.95
N ILE A 9 43.73 22.76 5.98
CA ILE A 9 43.59 21.95 7.18
C ILE A 9 44.51 20.74 7.03
N THR A 10 45.60 20.75 7.79
CA THR A 10 46.55 19.64 7.91
C THR A 10 45.99 18.64 8.93
N GLY A 11 45.33 17.60 8.46
CA GLY A 11 44.85 16.49 9.30
C GLY A 11 45.90 15.38 9.39
N VAL A 12 46.36 15.09 10.60
CA VAL A 12 47.30 14.01 10.93
C VAL A 12 46.61 12.65 10.75
N ALA A 13 47.18 11.76 9.93
CA ALA A 13 46.72 10.38 9.82
C ALA A 13 47.35 9.52 10.92
N VAL A 14 46.53 8.98 11.82
CA VAL A 14 46.95 7.92 12.77
C VAL A 14 46.51 6.58 12.18
N LEU A 15 47.47 5.84 11.63
CA LEU A 15 47.28 4.45 11.21
C LEU A 15 47.33 3.55 12.45
N VAL A 16 46.17 3.17 12.96
CA VAL A 16 46.04 2.07 13.93
C VAL A 16 45.90 0.78 13.15
N GLY A 17 46.99 0.00 13.08
CA GLY A 17 47.00 -1.34 12.51
C GLY A 17 46.28 -2.32 13.44
N CYS A 18 45.01 -2.60 13.17
CA CYS A 18 44.31 -3.74 13.76
C CYS A 18 44.50 -4.96 12.87
N THR A 19 45.52 -5.79 13.17
CA THR A 19 45.60 -7.17 12.69
C THR A 19 44.64 -8.03 13.50
N GLY A 20 43.34 -7.81 13.30
CA GLY A 20 42.27 -8.68 13.80
C GLY A 20 41.64 -9.37 12.61
N LYS A 21 41.70 -10.71 12.55
CA LYS A 21 40.88 -11.49 11.63
C LYS A 21 39.43 -11.07 11.81
N GLN A 22 38.88 -10.37 10.83
CA GLN A 22 37.47 -10.00 10.81
C GLN A 22 36.67 -11.32 10.76
N PRO A 23 35.79 -11.61 11.73
CA PRO A 23 34.95 -12.79 11.65
C PRO A 23 34.13 -12.69 10.36
N ASN A 24 34.25 -13.73 9.53
CA ASN A 24 33.41 -13.92 8.36
C ASN A 24 31.95 -13.80 8.83
N PRO A 25 31.10 -12.94 8.26
CA PRO A 25 29.69 -12.89 8.62
C PRO A 25 29.01 -14.15 8.04
N THR A 26 29.19 -15.27 8.74
CA THR A 26 28.42 -16.49 8.55
C THR A 26 26.96 -16.19 8.86
N ASN A 27 26.10 -16.31 7.84
CA ASN A 27 24.71 -16.75 7.90
C ASN A 27 23.96 -16.41 9.20
N VAL A 28 23.80 -15.13 9.49
CA VAL A 28 22.64 -14.71 10.30
C VAL A 28 21.44 -14.88 9.38
N PRO A 29 20.43 -15.70 9.72
CA PRO A 29 19.17 -15.69 8.98
C PRO A 29 18.66 -14.25 8.99
N SER A 30 18.70 -13.59 7.83
CA SER A 30 18.17 -12.23 7.73
C SER A 30 16.70 -12.32 8.06
N LYS A 31 16.27 -11.62 9.13
CA LYS A 31 14.85 -11.49 9.45
C LYS A 31 14.12 -11.04 8.17
N PRO A 32 12.97 -11.65 7.82
CA PRO A 32 12.20 -11.25 6.65
C PRO A 32 12.03 -9.74 6.64
N GLN A 33 12.45 -9.12 5.55
CA GLN A 33 12.31 -7.69 5.39
C GLN A 33 10.83 -7.38 5.10
N HIS A 34 10.34 -6.26 5.66
CA HIS A 34 8.95 -5.85 5.49
C HIS A 34 8.85 -4.33 5.39
N LEU A 35 7.82 -3.89 4.65
CA LEU A 35 7.35 -2.53 4.57
C LEU A 35 5.90 -2.52 5.09
N ILE A 36 5.65 -1.73 6.12
CA ILE A 36 4.30 -1.49 6.61
C ILE A 36 4.12 0.02 6.69
N MET A 37 3.14 0.54 5.96
CA MET A 37 2.78 1.96 5.94
C MET A 37 1.32 2.10 6.34
N SER A 38 1.04 3.06 7.21
CA SER A 38 -0.31 3.37 7.67
C SER A 38 -0.81 4.70 7.08
N GLU A 39 -2.13 4.78 7.02
CA GLU A 39 -3.01 5.84 6.51
C GLU A 39 -2.45 7.27 6.47
N GLY A 40 -2.41 7.86 5.27
CA GLY A 40 -2.58 9.31 5.10
C GLY A 40 -4.04 9.60 4.74
N ASN A 41 -4.68 10.55 5.42
CA ASN A 41 -6.08 10.90 5.15
C ASN A 41 -6.30 12.38 4.85
N ALA A 42 -7.36 12.63 4.09
CA ALA A 42 -7.89 13.95 3.85
C ALA A 42 -9.34 13.96 4.32
N THR A 43 -9.72 14.99 5.08
CA THR A 43 -11.06 15.11 5.67
C THR A 43 -11.63 16.51 5.46
N SER A 44 -12.87 16.59 4.99
CA SER A 44 -13.65 17.81 4.82
C SER A 44 -15.11 17.49 5.08
N ASP A 45 -15.82 18.30 5.86
CA ASP A 45 -17.26 18.17 6.15
C ASP A 45 -17.74 16.76 6.54
N GLY A 46 -16.89 16.02 7.29
CA GLY A 46 -17.16 14.65 7.73
C GLY A 46 -16.91 13.57 6.66
N LEU A 47 -16.65 13.94 5.40
CA LEU A 47 -16.13 13.06 4.38
C LEU A 47 -14.62 12.89 4.57
N SER A 48 -14.21 11.66 4.91
CA SER A 48 -12.81 11.29 5.05
C SER A 48 -12.47 10.21 4.03
N VAL A 49 -11.42 10.44 3.23
CA VAL A 49 -10.84 9.43 2.35
C VAL A 49 -9.39 9.17 2.73
N SER A 50 -8.94 7.94 2.55
CA SER A 50 -7.59 7.57 2.90
C SER A 50 -6.92 6.66 1.90
N SER A 51 -5.61 6.80 1.78
CA SER A 51 -4.75 5.90 1.02
C SER A 51 -3.44 5.65 1.78
N GLY A 52 -2.58 4.81 1.22
CA GLY A 52 -1.25 4.55 1.78
C GLY A 52 -1.20 3.48 2.86
N ASN A 53 -2.30 2.76 3.09
CA ASN A 53 -2.25 1.53 3.88
C ASN A 53 -1.62 0.43 3.02
N VAL A 54 -0.38 0.05 3.35
CA VAL A 54 0.41 -0.92 2.60
C VAL A 54 1.07 -1.90 3.55
N VAL A 55 1.01 -3.19 3.19
CA VAL A 55 1.70 -4.27 3.89
C VAL A 55 2.42 -5.10 2.82
N VAL A 56 3.75 -5.10 2.87
CA VAL A 56 4.60 -5.90 1.99
C VAL A 56 5.57 -6.66 2.87
N ILE A 57 5.47 -7.99 2.83
CA ILE A 57 6.35 -8.88 3.58
C ILE A 57 6.96 -9.82 2.55
N GLU A 58 8.28 -10.00 2.63
CA GLU A 58 9.00 -10.93 1.77
C GLU A 58 8.30 -12.31 1.73
N ASN A 59 8.13 -12.85 0.52
CA ASN A 59 7.49 -14.14 0.24
C ASN A 59 5.99 -14.25 0.60
N GLN A 60 5.31 -13.12 0.82
CA GLN A 60 3.87 -13.06 1.02
C GLN A 60 3.20 -12.24 -0.09
N PRO A 61 1.88 -12.32 -0.27
CA PRO A 61 1.16 -11.35 -1.08
C PRO A 61 1.30 -9.93 -0.51
N GLY A 62 1.60 -8.97 -1.37
CA GLY A 62 1.51 -7.56 -1.04
C GLY A 62 0.05 -7.14 -0.91
N ILE A 63 -0.22 -6.24 0.05
CA ILE A 63 -1.55 -5.74 0.35
C ILE A 63 -1.51 -4.22 0.30
N ALA A 64 -2.51 -3.62 -0.33
CA ALA A 64 -2.71 -2.18 -0.31
C ALA A 64 -4.19 -1.85 -0.30
N PHE A 65 -4.63 -0.84 0.47
CA PHE A 65 -6.05 -0.50 0.51
C PHE A 65 -6.31 0.96 0.88
N ALA A 66 -7.49 1.42 0.49
CA ALA A 66 -8.04 2.73 0.85
C ALA A 66 -9.28 2.57 1.70
N THR A 67 -9.55 3.55 2.57
CA THR A 67 -10.77 3.60 3.37
C THR A 67 -11.52 4.88 3.10
N VAL A 68 -12.84 4.85 3.31
CA VAL A 68 -13.71 6.01 3.22
C VAL A 68 -14.65 6.04 4.42
N THR A 69 -14.85 7.23 4.96
CA THR A 69 -15.90 7.55 5.94
C THR A 69 -16.78 8.61 5.31
N ILE A 70 -18.04 8.27 5.06
CA ILE A 70 -19.07 9.21 4.61
C ILE A 70 -19.74 9.78 5.87
N PRO A 71 -20.16 11.06 5.88
CA PRO A 71 -20.91 11.62 7.01
C PRO A 71 -22.01 10.68 7.49
N LYS A 72 -22.07 10.48 8.82
CA LYS A 72 -23.07 9.63 9.51
C LYS A 72 -23.04 8.14 9.12
N GLN A 73 -22.02 7.68 8.39
CA GLN A 73 -21.82 6.27 8.04
C GLN A 73 -20.54 5.73 8.68
N PRO A 74 -20.48 4.42 8.99
CA PRO A 74 -19.25 3.81 9.49
C PRO A 74 -18.14 3.83 8.43
N LYS A 75 -16.89 3.87 8.88
CA LYS A 75 -15.70 3.70 8.03
C LYS A 75 -15.78 2.36 7.30
N ARG A 76 -15.48 2.36 6.00
CA ARG A 76 -15.47 1.16 5.15
C ARG A 76 -14.29 1.14 4.19
N VAL A 77 -13.99 -0.02 3.62
CA VAL A 77 -12.97 -0.15 2.58
C VAL A 77 -13.50 0.42 1.25
N ALA A 78 -12.74 1.33 0.65
CA ALA A 78 -13.01 1.88 -0.68
C ALA A 78 -12.57 0.89 -1.77
N TYR A 79 -11.35 0.39 -1.67
CA TYR A 79 -10.81 -0.73 -2.46
C TYR A 79 -9.75 -1.49 -1.66
N PHE A 80 -9.48 -2.74 -2.06
CA PHE A 80 -8.47 -3.62 -1.48
C PHE A 80 -7.70 -4.34 -2.59
N LEU A 81 -6.39 -4.19 -2.59
CA LEU A 81 -5.48 -4.75 -3.58
C LEU A 81 -4.69 -5.89 -2.96
N VAL A 82 -4.58 -6.99 -3.68
CA VAL A 82 -3.64 -8.08 -3.41
C VAL A 82 -2.73 -8.21 -4.63
N PHE A 83 -1.43 -8.06 -4.43
CA PHE A 83 -0.47 -8.02 -5.54
C PHE A 83 0.78 -8.84 -5.25
N ASN A 84 1.48 -9.27 -6.28
CA ASN A 84 2.79 -9.89 -6.14
C ASN A 84 3.91 -8.83 -6.20
N HIS A 85 5.03 -9.10 -5.53
CA HIS A 85 6.20 -8.22 -5.50
C HIS A 85 7.52 -9.02 -5.45
N ASP A 86 8.63 -8.40 -5.83
CA ASP A 86 10.00 -8.97 -5.86
C ASP A 86 10.66 -9.02 -4.49
N GLY A 87 10.18 -8.22 -3.55
CA GLY A 87 10.70 -8.10 -2.21
C GLY A 87 10.07 -6.92 -1.50
N PRO A 88 10.61 -6.48 -0.36
CA PRO A 88 10.05 -5.37 0.41
C PRO A 88 10.42 -3.99 -0.13
N ASN A 89 11.29 -3.93 -1.14
CA ASN A 89 11.67 -2.69 -1.84
C ASN A 89 10.57 -2.25 -2.81
N VAL A 90 9.39 -1.97 -2.26
CA VAL A 90 8.24 -1.46 -3.01
C VAL A 90 8.23 0.06 -2.89
N GLY A 91 8.20 0.75 -4.03
CA GLY A 91 7.94 2.18 -4.07
C GLY A 91 6.45 2.45 -3.83
N VAL A 92 6.13 3.35 -2.91
CA VAL A 92 4.74 3.74 -2.63
C VAL A 92 4.64 5.25 -2.73
N LYS A 93 3.71 5.73 -3.56
CA LYS A 93 3.34 7.13 -3.65
C LYS A 93 1.84 7.27 -3.42
N THR A 94 1.45 8.10 -2.46
CA THR A 94 0.04 8.31 -2.13
C THR A 94 -0.33 9.78 -2.07
N GLU A 95 -1.54 10.08 -2.53
CA GLU A 95 -2.15 11.39 -2.48
C GLU A 95 -3.62 11.21 -2.08
N SER A 96 -4.14 12.13 -1.28
CA SER A 96 -5.55 12.10 -0.88
C SER A 96 -6.04 13.52 -0.71
N GLU A 97 -7.24 13.78 -1.21
CA GLU A 97 -7.89 15.08 -1.18
C GLU A 97 -9.35 14.89 -0.76
N SER A 98 -9.84 15.82 0.05
CA SER A 98 -11.26 15.91 0.42
C SER A 98 -11.63 17.39 0.44
N SER A 99 -12.69 17.74 -0.29
CA SER A 99 -13.17 19.10 -0.48
C SER A 99 -14.69 19.10 -0.54
N GLY A 100 -15.32 19.55 0.55
CA GLY A 100 -16.76 19.56 0.71
C GLY A 100 -17.37 18.16 0.50
N ALA A 101 -18.24 18.06 -0.50
CA ALA A 101 -18.93 16.83 -0.87
C ALA A 101 -18.11 15.89 -1.77
N SER A 102 -16.81 16.13 -2.00
CA SER A 102 -15.97 15.32 -2.88
C SER A 102 -14.70 14.84 -2.21
N GLY A 103 -14.27 13.62 -2.55
CA GLY A 103 -13.01 13.06 -2.08
C GLY A 103 -12.36 12.18 -3.14
N ASN A 104 -11.03 12.25 -3.24
CA ASN A 104 -10.23 11.49 -4.18
C ASN A 104 -9.00 10.91 -3.46
N THR A 105 -8.56 9.70 -3.83
CA THR A 105 -7.26 9.17 -3.45
C THR A 105 -6.50 8.58 -4.64
N PHE A 106 -5.20 8.83 -4.72
CA PHE A 106 -4.27 8.13 -5.60
C PHE A 106 -3.31 7.27 -4.79
N HIS A 107 -3.14 6.02 -5.18
CA HIS A 107 -2.23 5.08 -4.54
C HIS A 107 -1.44 4.33 -5.61
N THR A 108 -0.19 4.75 -5.81
CA THR A 108 0.73 4.16 -6.77
C THR A 108 1.68 3.22 -6.07
N ILE A 109 1.78 2.00 -6.59
CA ILE A 109 2.66 0.94 -6.12
C ILE A 109 3.66 0.66 -7.24
N ASN A 110 4.94 0.69 -6.92
CA ASN A 110 6.03 0.38 -7.83
C ASN A 110 6.78 -0.87 -7.34
N THR A 111 6.75 -1.94 -8.12
CA THR A 111 7.52 -3.18 -7.89
C THR A 111 7.95 -3.75 -9.24
N TYR A 112 9.08 -4.46 -9.31
CA TYR A 112 9.67 -4.89 -10.59
C TYR A 112 9.95 -3.74 -11.58
N GLY A 113 10.09 -2.49 -11.10
CA GLY A 113 10.19 -1.31 -11.95
C GLY A 113 8.90 -0.98 -12.72
N LYS A 114 7.76 -1.55 -12.30
CA LYS A 114 6.44 -1.36 -12.91
C LYS A 114 5.53 -0.66 -11.93
N GLU A 115 4.73 0.26 -12.44
CA GLU A 115 3.77 1.03 -11.65
C GLU A 115 2.36 0.49 -11.86
N CYS A 116 1.59 0.51 -10.78
CA CYS A 116 0.15 0.32 -10.81
C CYS A 116 -0.46 1.37 -9.90
N THR A 117 -1.39 2.16 -10.44
CA THR A 117 -2.06 3.24 -9.71
C THR A 117 -3.52 2.90 -9.50
N ALA A 118 -3.92 2.78 -8.24
CA ALA A 118 -5.32 2.75 -7.84
C ALA A 118 -5.80 4.18 -7.54
N ASN A 119 -6.90 4.57 -8.16
CA ASN A 119 -7.61 5.81 -7.88
C ASN A 119 -9.01 5.48 -7.33
N TYR A 120 -9.45 6.25 -6.34
CA TYR A 120 -10.80 6.20 -5.80
C TYR A 120 -11.39 7.60 -5.75
N GLU A 121 -12.58 7.75 -6.30
CA GLU A 121 -13.30 9.02 -6.32
C GLU A 121 -14.70 8.82 -5.74
N VAL A 122 -15.10 9.73 -4.86
CA VAL A 122 -16.46 9.77 -4.31
C VAL A 122 -16.99 11.20 -4.36
N VAL A 123 -18.25 11.32 -4.78
CA VAL A 123 -19.00 12.58 -4.73
C VAL A 123 -20.31 12.31 -4.03
N LEU A 124 -20.62 13.14 -3.04
CA LEU A 124 -21.85 13.12 -2.27
C LEU A 124 -22.86 14.12 -2.86
N GLN A 125 -24.13 13.89 -2.58
CA GLN A 125 -25.19 14.87 -2.80
C GLN A 125 -25.17 15.88 -1.66
N GLU A 126 -25.14 17.18 -1.97
CA GLU A 126 -24.98 18.25 -0.96
C GLU A 126 -26.08 18.24 0.12
N GLU A 127 -27.33 17.94 -0.27
CA GLU A 127 -28.47 18.02 0.66
C GLU A 127 -28.62 16.77 1.55
N THR A 128 -28.31 15.59 1.00
CA THR A 128 -28.62 14.30 1.65
C THR A 128 -27.39 13.59 2.17
N GLU A 129 -26.18 14.04 1.80
CA GLU A 129 -24.90 13.36 2.03
C GLU A 129 -24.88 11.93 1.43
N ALA A 130 -25.84 11.58 0.57
CA ALA A 130 -25.88 10.30 -0.11
C ALA A 130 -24.82 10.24 -1.21
N VAL A 131 -24.27 9.05 -1.47
CA VAL A 131 -23.31 8.86 -2.57
C VAL A 131 -23.99 9.14 -3.91
N LYS A 132 -23.51 10.16 -4.63
CA LYS A 132 -23.92 10.48 -6.00
C LYS A 132 -23.13 9.63 -7.00
N THR A 133 -21.81 9.59 -6.85
CA THR A 133 -20.91 8.76 -7.66
C THR A 133 -19.82 8.18 -6.79
N GLU A 134 -19.42 6.95 -7.11
CA GLU A 134 -18.30 6.27 -6.47
C GLU A 134 -17.58 5.41 -7.51
N THR A 135 -16.33 5.76 -7.80
CA THR A 135 -15.53 5.14 -8.85
C THR A 135 -14.24 4.60 -8.27
N VAL A 136 -13.86 3.39 -8.70
CA VAL A 136 -12.50 2.87 -8.51
C VAL A 136 -11.90 2.68 -9.89
N SER A 137 -10.66 3.09 -10.10
CA SER A 137 -9.90 2.77 -11.31
C SER A 137 -8.53 2.23 -10.97
N ILE A 138 -8.04 1.32 -11.80
CA ILE A 138 -6.67 0.80 -11.74
C ILE A 138 -6.03 1.07 -13.11
N ASP A 139 -4.93 1.83 -13.15
CA ASP A 139 -4.25 2.28 -14.38
C ASP A 139 -5.24 2.86 -15.40
N ASP A 140 -5.99 3.90 -14.98
CA ASP A 140 -7.03 4.61 -15.74
C ASP A 140 -8.24 3.78 -16.19
N LYS A 141 -8.23 2.46 -15.96
CA LYS A 141 -9.38 1.60 -16.24
C LYS A 141 -10.36 1.64 -15.08
N ALA A 142 -11.55 2.18 -15.32
CA ALA A 142 -12.64 2.19 -14.34
C ALA A 142 -13.21 0.79 -14.09
N TYR A 143 -13.55 0.53 -12.82
CA TYR A 143 -14.18 -0.68 -12.33
C TYR A 143 -15.47 -0.33 -11.60
N ASP A 144 -16.50 -1.15 -11.84
CA ASP A 144 -17.79 -1.02 -11.19
C ASP A 144 -17.68 -1.56 -9.75
N SER A 145 -17.76 -0.67 -8.76
CA SER A 145 -17.63 -1.01 -7.34
C SER A 145 -18.71 -1.97 -6.84
N SER A 146 -19.84 -2.08 -7.54
CA SER A 146 -20.89 -3.06 -7.23
C SER A 146 -20.51 -4.51 -7.59
N LYS A 147 -19.50 -4.69 -8.46
CA LYS A 147 -18.94 -6.01 -8.83
C LYS A 147 -17.83 -6.47 -7.89
N GLY A 148 -17.59 -5.74 -6.81
CA GLY A 148 -16.60 -6.05 -5.80
C GLY A 148 -15.54 -4.96 -5.66
N ARG A 149 -14.85 -4.97 -4.52
CA ARG A 149 -13.80 -4.00 -4.18
C ARG A 149 -12.42 -4.63 -4.00
N VAL A 150 -12.31 -5.92 -4.34
CA VAL A 150 -11.07 -6.68 -4.26
C VAL A 150 -10.45 -6.79 -5.64
N PHE A 151 -9.18 -6.44 -5.76
CA PHE A 151 -8.43 -6.50 -7.00
C PHE A 151 -7.18 -7.35 -6.80
N LEU A 152 -7.03 -8.37 -7.63
CA LEU A 152 -5.81 -9.19 -7.72
C LEU A 152 -4.96 -8.62 -8.85
N ILE A 153 -3.73 -8.23 -8.54
CA ILE A 153 -2.86 -7.53 -9.49
C ILE A 153 -1.60 -8.34 -9.72
N ASP A 154 -1.46 -8.88 -10.92
CA ASP A 154 -0.22 -9.52 -11.36
C ASP A 154 0.77 -8.46 -11.89
N MET A 155 1.61 -7.96 -10.98
CA MET A 155 2.64 -6.97 -11.27
C MET A 155 3.84 -7.55 -12.04
N LYS A 156 3.93 -8.87 -12.26
CA LYS A 156 5.00 -9.45 -13.10
C LYS A 156 4.74 -9.23 -14.58
N LEU A 157 3.49 -9.01 -14.98
CA LEU A 157 3.10 -8.80 -16.37
C LEU A 157 3.30 -7.34 -16.80
N ASP A 158 3.46 -7.12 -18.10
CA ASP A 158 3.56 -5.78 -18.70
C ASP A 158 2.54 -5.66 -19.84
N PRO A 159 1.45 -4.89 -19.68
CA PRO A 159 1.08 -4.16 -18.46
C PRO A 159 0.68 -5.10 -17.30
N PRO A 160 0.61 -4.61 -16.04
CA PRO A 160 0.06 -5.39 -14.93
C PRO A 160 -1.34 -5.94 -15.26
N ASN A 161 -1.59 -7.19 -14.89
CA ASN A 161 -2.91 -7.79 -15.10
C ASN A 161 -3.79 -7.62 -13.86
N VAL A 162 -4.99 -7.06 -14.04
CA VAL A 162 -5.91 -6.75 -12.94
C VAL A 162 -7.17 -7.62 -13.03
N THR A 163 -7.47 -8.34 -11.96
CA THR A 163 -8.69 -9.16 -11.83
C THR A 163 -9.54 -8.65 -10.67
N GLN A 164 -10.74 -8.15 -10.98
CA GLN A 164 -11.72 -7.77 -9.96
C GLN A 164 -12.46 -9.00 -9.44
N VAL A 165 -12.59 -9.13 -8.12
CA VAL A 165 -13.27 -10.25 -7.47
C VAL A 165 -14.47 -9.74 -6.67
N ASN A 166 -15.63 -10.33 -6.92
CA ASN A 166 -16.86 -10.03 -6.19
C ASN A 166 -16.86 -10.72 -4.83
N LEU A 167 -16.33 -10.05 -3.81
CA LEU A 167 -16.31 -10.51 -2.43
C LEU A 167 -16.79 -9.39 -1.50
N HIS A 168 -17.45 -9.81 -0.43
CA HIS A 168 -17.81 -8.90 0.65
C HIS A 168 -16.55 -8.52 1.42
N MET A 169 -16.36 -7.22 1.60
CA MET A 169 -15.30 -6.69 2.45
C MET A 169 -15.72 -6.75 3.93
N PRO A 170 -14.77 -6.80 4.87
CA PRO A 170 -15.08 -6.66 6.29
C PRO A 170 -15.84 -5.36 6.56
N ASN A 171 -16.91 -5.46 7.35
CA ASN A 171 -17.77 -4.32 7.69
C ASN A 171 -17.18 -3.43 8.80
N ASN A 172 -16.11 -3.87 9.46
CA ASN A 172 -15.47 -3.15 10.54
C ASN A 172 -14.03 -2.86 10.17
N VAL A 173 -13.75 -1.61 9.80
CA VAL A 173 -12.40 -1.12 9.57
C VAL A 173 -11.93 -0.46 10.87
N PRO A 174 -10.86 -0.95 11.52
CA PRO A 174 -10.35 -0.34 12.74
C PRO A 174 -9.82 1.08 12.49
N ASP A 175 -9.48 1.79 13.57
CA ASP A 175 -8.77 3.04 13.40
C ASP A 175 -7.28 2.77 13.12
N LEU A 176 -6.80 3.21 11.96
CA LEU A 176 -5.46 2.87 11.43
C LEU A 176 -4.45 4.01 11.59
N LYS A 177 -4.88 5.13 12.19
CA LYS A 177 -4.21 6.44 12.14
C LYS A 177 -2.78 6.50 12.69
N VAL A 178 -2.33 5.50 13.45
CA VAL A 178 -1.02 5.56 14.13
C VAL A 178 -0.31 4.20 14.22
N GLU A 179 -1.02 3.08 14.05
CA GLU A 179 -0.48 1.76 14.38
C GLU A 179 -0.21 0.92 13.13
N THR A 180 1.07 0.75 12.79
CA THR A 180 1.49 -0.19 11.72
C THR A 180 1.02 -1.61 12.01
N ASP A 181 0.94 -2.00 13.28
CA ASP A 181 0.47 -3.31 13.69
C ASP A 181 -1.03 -3.49 13.42
N ALA A 182 -1.85 -2.45 13.61
CA ALA A 182 -3.27 -2.48 13.27
C ALA A 182 -3.48 -2.60 11.75
N THR A 183 -2.70 -1.86 10.95
CA THR A 183 -2.72 -1.96 9.48
C THR A 183 -2.34 -3.36 9.01
N ARG A 184 -1.27 -3.92 9.58
CA ARG A 184 -0.84 -5.28 9.28
C ARG A 184 -1.92 -6.28 9.66
N GLN A 185 -2.40 -6.24 10.90
CA GLN A 185 -3.39 -7.18 11.40
C GLN A 185 -4.67 -7.14 10.55
N PHE A 186 -5.16 -5.94 10.23
CA PHE A 186 -6.32 -5.78 9.35
C PHE A 186 -6.07 -6.33 7.95
N GLY A 187 -4.90 -6.07 7.36
CA GLY A 187 -4.50 -6.61 6.06
C GLY A 187 -4.48 -8.14 6.07
N ASP A 188 -3.78 -8.73 7.04
CA ASP A 188 -3.63 -10.19 7.21
C ASP A 188 -4.99 -10.86 7.43
N ASP A 189 -5.82 -10.33 8.33
CA ASP A 189 -7.16 -10.86 8.62
C ASP A 189 -8.07 -10.77 7.39
N THR A 190 -8.01 -9.65 6.66
CA THR A 190 -8.79 -9.46 5.44
C THR A 190 -8.38 -10.45 4.37
N VAL A 191 -7.08 -10.59 4.07
CA VAL A 191 -6.60 -11.58 3.08
C VAL A 191 -6.97 -13.00 3.50
N ASN A 192 -6.84 -13.35 4.77
CA ASN A 192 -7.23 -14.66 5.28
C ASN A 192 -8.73 -14.94 5.08
N ALA A 193 -9.59 -13.95 5.34
CA ALA A 193 -11.02 -14.05 5.07
C ALA A 193 -11.31 -14.21 3.57
N LEU A 194 -10.66 -13.41 2.72
CA LEU A 194 -10.82 -13.48 1.26
C LEU A 194 -10.36 -14.83 0.68
N ARG A 195 -9.25 -15.40 1.18
CA ARG A 195 -8.77 -16.74 0.78
C ARG A 195 -9.75 -17.84 1.15
N LYS A 196 -10.38 -17.75 2.32
CA LYS A 196 -11.43 -18.70 2.74
C LYS A 196 -12.68 -18.58 1.88
N ALA A 197 -13.04 -17.36 1.47
CA ALA A 197 -14.24 -17.09 0.70
C ALA A 197 -14.09 -17.35 -0.81
N SER A 198 -12.87 -17.32 -1.37
CA SER A 198 -12.64 -17.45 -2.81
C SER A 198 -11.44 -18.32 -3.15
N LYS A 199 -11.70 -19.37 -3.94
CA LYS A 199 -10.66 -20.21 -4.53
C LYS A 199 -9.70 -19.38 -5.40
N THR A 200 -10.20 -18.44 -6.19
CA THR A 200 -9.38 -17.56 -7.04
C THR A 200 -8.40 -16.73 -6.22
N VAL A 201 -8.85 -16.12 -5.12
CA VAL A 201 -7.95 -15.36 -4.22
C VAL A 201 -6.91 -16.28 -3.59
N ASN A 202 -7.34 -17.45 -3.10
CA ASN A 202 -6.42 -18.40 -2.50
C ASN A 202 -5.36 -18.92 -3.48
N GLU A 203 -5.74 -19.24 -4.71
CA GLU A 203 -4.81 -19.68 -5.76
C GLU A 203 -3.83 -18.57 -6.13
N PHE A 204 -4.30 -17.33 -6.24
CA PHE A 204 -3.44 -16.18 -6.48
C PHE A 204 -2.41 -16.01 -5.35
N CYS A 205 -2.84 -15.98 -4.08
CA CYS A 205 -1.93 -15.87 -2.94
C CYS A 205 -0.90 -17.02 -2.89
N ARG A 206 -1.35 -18.27 -3.09
CA ARG A 206 -0.45 -19.44 -3.10
C ARG A 206 0.57 -19.38 -4.23
N SER A 207 0.21 -18.81 -5.38
CA SER A 207 1.14 -18.65 -6.51
C SER A 207 2.29 -17.68 -6.22
N ILE A 208 2.08 -16.75 -5.26
CA ILE A 208 3.09 -15.81 -4.77
C ILE A 208 3.98 -16.52 -3.74
N GLU A 209 3.37 -17.14 -2.73
CA GLU A 209 4.04 -17.83 -1.63
C GLU A 209 4.95 -18.98 -2.14
N ALA A 210 4.49 -19.75 -3.13
CA ALA A 210 5.25 -20.87 -3.67
C ALA A 210 6.56 -20.48 -4.40
N LYS A 211 6.73 -19.21 -4.74
CA LYS A 211 7.93 -18.70 -5.44
C LYS A 211 8.95 -18.06 -4.50
N GLY A 212 8.62 -17.92 -3.22
CA GLY A 212 9.46 -17.32 -2.18
C GLY A 212 10.19 -18.33 -1.30
N GLY A 213 10.27 -19.60 -1.72
CA GLY A 213 10.98 -20.69 -1.03
C GLY A 213 12.15 -21.22 -1.83
#